data_AF-A2BU94-F1
#
_entry.id   AF-A2BU94-F1
#
_cell.length_a   1.000
_cell.length_b   1.000
_cell.length_c   1.000
_cell.angle_alpha   90.00
_cell.angle_beta   90.00
_cell.angle_gamma   90.00
#
_symmetry.space_group_name_H-M   'P 1'
#
loop_
_entity.id
_entity.type
_entity.pdbx_description
1 polymer ?
#
loop_
_entity_poly.entity_id
_entity_poly.type
_entity_poly.pdbx_seq_one_letter_code
_entity_poly.pdbx_strand_id
1 'polypeptide(L)' 'MSTSWEHFKRESDKTLWVHICGNPKSQIAMAVNKWWHTRYPTYKMRICNKETFDSIKKKNSP' A
#
# COMPACT_ATOMS: atom_id res chain seq x y z
N MET A 1 9.68 -15.00 -2.60
CA MET A 1 9.49 -14.08 -3.74
C MET A 1 9.12 -12.72 -3.19
N SER A 2 9.95 -11.69 -3.38
CA SER A 2 9.64 -10.34 -2.93
C SER A 2 8.60 -9.75 -3.88
N THR A 3 7.38 -9.49 -3.41
CA THR A 3 6.38 -8.79 -4.22
C THR A 3 6.89 -7.39 -4.54
N SER A 4 6.63 -6.88 -5.74
CA SER A 4 7.13 -5.57 -6.17
C SER A 4 6.51 -4.38 -5.42
N TRP A 5 5.58 -4.65 -4.48
CA TRP A 5 5.02 -3.70 -3.53
C TRP A 5 4.65 -4.40 -2.21
N GLU A 6 4.47 -3.59 -1.17
CA GLU A 6 3.98 -3.96 0.16
C GLU A 6 2.73 -3.13 0.48
N HIS A 7 1.84 -3.64 1.32
CA HIS A 7 0.65 -2.91 1.74
C HIS A 7 0.35 -3.07 3.23
N PHE A 8 -0.29 -2.05 3.80
CA PHE A 8 -0.76 -2.03 5.17
C PHE A 8 -2.17 -1.43 5.20
N LYS A 9 -3.11 -2.19 5.77
CA LYS A 9 -4.49 -1.74 5.94
C LYS A 9 -4.64 -1.07 7.30
N ARG A 10 -5.15 0.16 7.31
CA ARG A 10 -5.52 0.87 8.51
C ARG A 10 -7.04 0.88 8.63
N GLU A 11 -7.55 0.13 9.61
CA GLU A 11 -8.99 -0.06 9.80
C GLU A 11 -9.70 1.20 10.32
N SER A 12 -9.01 2.04 11.10
CA SER A 12 -9.60 3.20 11.76
C SER A 12 -10.18 4.24 10.79
N ASP A 13 -9.55 4.43 9.63
CA ASP A 13 -9.99 5.40 8.61
C ASP A 13 -10.20 4.75 7.24
N LYS A 14 -10.18 3.42 7.17
CA LYS A 14 -10.25 2.63 5.94
C LYS A 14 -9.23 3.09 4.89
N THR A 15 -7.99 3.35 5.29
CA THR A 15 -6.90 3.68 4.35
C THR A 15 -6.00 2.47 4.10
N LEU A 16 -5.78 2.15 2.83
CA LEU A 16 -4.80 1.18 2.36
C LEU A 16 -3.51 1.91 1.97
N TRP A 17 -2.48 1.75 2.79
CA TRP A 17 -1.15 2.29 2.51
C TRP A 17 -0.36 1.29 1.68
N VAL A 18 0.28 1.75 0.62
CA VAL A 18 1.06 0.92 -0.30
C VAL A 18 2.45 1.51 -0.49
N HIS A 19 3.47 0.68 -0.32
CA HIS A 19 4.84 1.01 -0.66
C HIS A 19 5.28 0.23 -1.89
N ILE A 20 5.68 0.91 -2.96
CA ILE A 20 6.21 0.26 -4.17
C ILE A 20 7.72 0.11 -4.01
N CYS A 21 8.17 -1.13 -3.88
CA CYS A 21 9.57 -1.50 -3.66
C CYS A 21 10.30 -1.82 -4.98
N GLY A 22 9.56 -2.23 -6.01
CA GLY A 22 10.10 -2.69 -7.28
C GLY A 22 10.23 -1.59 -8.35
N ASN A 23 10.88 -1.95 -9.46
CA ASN A 23 10.97 -1.15 -10.68
C ASN A 23 10.43 -1.95 -11.87
N PRO A 24 9.83 -1.30 -12.89
CA PRO A 24 9.56 0.14 -12.97
C PRO A 24 8.30 0.53 -12.17
N LYS A 25 8.41 1.61 -11.39
CA LYS A 25 7.36 2.07 -10.45
C LYS A 25 6.02 2.36 -11.12
N SER A 26 6.02 2.89 -12.34
CA SER A 26 4.81 3.22 -13.10
C SER A 26 3.96 2.00 -13.44
N GLN A 27 4.59 0.93 -13.92
CA GLN A 27 3.89 -0.32 -14.26
C GLN A 27 3.35 -1.00 -13.00
N ILE A 28 4.13 -0.99 -11.91
CA ILE A 28 3.69 -1.54 -10.63
C ILE A 28 2.53 -0.73 -10.05
N ALA A 29 2.55 0.60 -10.14
CA ALA A 29 1.45 1.45 -9.69
C ALA A 29 0.15 1.15 -10.45
N MET A 30 0.22 0.88 -11.76
CA MET A 30 -0.96 0.45 -12.53
C MET A 30 -1.51 -0.91 -12.07
N ALA A 31 -0.63 -1.87 -11.79
CA ALA A 31 -1.02 -3.18 -11.28
C ALA A 31 -1.67 -3.08 -9.89
N VAL A 32 -1.06 -2.30 -8.98
CA VAL A 32 -1.61 -1.99 -7.66
C VAL A 32 -2.98 -1.35 -7.81
N ASN A 33 -3.14 -0.38 -8.73
CA ASN A 33 -4.40 0.33 -8.92
C ASN A 33 -5.57 -0.62 -9.24
N LYS A 34 -5.36 -1.56 -10.17
CA LYS A 34 -6.35 -2.59 -10.49
C LYS A 34 -6.61 -3.53 -9.31
N TRP A 35 -5.55 -3.92 -8.61
CA TRP A 35 -5.62 -4.88 -7.51
C TRP A 35 -6.40 -4.34 -6.30
N TRP A 36 -6.16 -3.10 -5.85
CA TRP A 36 -6.79 -2.58 -4.64
C TRP A 36 -8.29 -2.33 -4.84
N HIS A 37 -8.71 -1.86 -6.01
CA HIS A 37 -10.12 -1.64 -6.32
C HIS A 37 -10.95 -2.93 -6.17
N THR A 38 -10.41 -4.07 -6.57
CA THR A 38 -11.09 -5.37 -6.46
C THR A 38 -11.05 -5.94 -5.05
N ARG A 39 -9.92 -5.79 -4.33
CA ARG A 39 -9.73 -6.42 -3.02
C ARG A 39 -10.25 -5.59 -1.86
N TYR A 40 -10.20 -4.27 -1.97
CA TYR A 40 -10.53 -3.31 -0.91
C TYR A 40 -11.40 -2.16 -1.46
N PRO A 41 -12.58 -2.45 -2.04
CA PRO A 41 -13.40 -1.45 -2.72
C PRO A 41 -13.88 -0.31 -1.80
N THR A 42 -13.91 -0.55 -0.48
CA THR A 42 -14.37 0.41 0.52
C THR A 42 -13.23 1.23 1.16
N TYR A 43 -11.98 0.98 0.76
CA TYR A 43 -10.81 1.65 1.32
C TYR A 43 -10.31 2.74 0.38
N LYS A 44 -9.62 3.75 0.93
CA LYS A 44 -8.87 4.73 0.13
C LYS A 44 -7.42 4.27 0.00
N MET A 45 -6.87 4.22 -1.20
CA MET A 45 -5.46 3.87 -1.40
C MET A 45 -4.55 5.10 -1.29
N ARG A 46 -3.40 4.95 -0.62
CA ARG A 46 -2.29 5.91 -0.65
C ARG A 46 -0.97 5.22 -0.94
N ILE A 47 -0.26 5.70 -1.96
CA ILE A 47 1.11 5.27 -2.26
C ILE A 47 2.08 6.13 -1.45
N CYS A 48 3.05 5.51 -0.79
CA CYS A 48 4.06 6.20 0.01
C CYS A 48 5.47 5.61 -0.16
N ASN A 49 6.48 6.33 0.35
CA ASN A 49 7.85 5.85 0.44
C ASN A 49 8.01 4.87 1.63
N LYS A 50 9.17 4.21 1.69
CA LYS A 50 9.46 3.19 2.70
C LYS A 50 9.38 3.76 4.13
N GLU A 51 9.98 4.92 4.36
CA GLU A 51 10.02 5.57 5.67
C GLU A 51 8.61 5.87 6.21
N THR A 52 7.74 6.42 5.36
CA THR A 52 6.35 6.71 5.71
C THR A 52 5.59 5.42 5.99
N PHE A 53 5.77 4.41 5.14
CA PHE A 53 5.12 3.11 5.30
C PHE A 53 5.49 2.44 6.63
N ASP A 54 6.78 2.39 6.94
CA ASP A 54 7.30 1.81 8.18
C ASP A 54 6.82 2.59 9.41
N SER A 55 6.79 3.93 9.33
CA SER A 55 6.27 4.78 10.40
C SER A 55 4.80 4.51 10.70
N ILE A 56 3.98 4.38 9.65
CA ILE A 56 2.54 4.11 9.79
C ILE A 56 2.32 2.72 10.39
N LYS A 57 3.04 1.72 9.90
CA LYS A 57 2.95 0.35 10.42
C LYS A 57 3.31 0.31 11.90
N LYS A 58 4.42 0.95 12.31
CA LYS A 58 4.83 1.01 13.73
C LYS A 58 3.80 1.72 14.61
N LYS A 59 3.25 2.85 14.17
CA LYS A 59 2.25 3.63 14.93
C LYS A 59 0.89 2.93 15.09
N ASN A 60 0.59 1.95 14.23
CA ASN A 60 -0.68 1.21 14.23
C ASN A 60 -0.47 -0.28 14.59
N SER A 61 0.74 -0.65 15.01
CA SER A 61 0.99 -1.93 15.67
C SER A 61 0.64 -1.77 17.15
N PRO A 62 -0.11 -2.72 17.75
CA PRO A 62 -0.36 -2.75 19.18
C PRO A 62 0.93 -2.89 20.00
#